data_AF-A0A6N2N641-F1
#
_entry.id   AF-A0A6N2N641-F1
#
_cell.length_a   1.000
_cell.length_b   1.000
_cell.length_c   1.000
_cell.angle_alpha   90.00
_cell.angle_beta   90.00
_cell.angle_gamma   90.00
#
_symmetry.space_group_name_H-M   'P 1'
#
loop_
_entity.id
_entity.type
_entity.pdbx_description
1 polymer ?
#
loop_
_entity_poly.entity_id
_entity_poly.type
_entity_poly.pdbx_seq_one_letter_code
_entity_poly.pdbx_strand_id
1 'polypeptide(L)'
;MNLFGNDCFPQNSSMPSEDDILIKKLLLTHDPDGRSLDSELLLRAMENVMCYAATSQVCGFHIDAIAKDDVRDIEVVGSQETLAQIIDRIKIEMLRKHPGKENLHTRTMILFDVLGNYRWDVKMVLTLAAFAAAFSEFCIIMQQCPCNPLAVSVSVLKHLPRNLSTLKPQFKALSLLVRTAMDVTKCIIKLEGLPFRYARLDDETMVIAKSWIYVATYWVTRGMVACTSQIRDMKAKKPEQAVRFNIDCSMGALESGI
;
A
#
# COMPACT_ATOMS: atom_id res chain seq x y z
N MET A 1 -13.90 49.60 47.78
CA MET A 1 -14.66 48.36 48.05
C MET A 1 -15.79 48.30 47.04
N ASN A 2 -15.96 47.36 46.12
CA ASN A 2 -15.30 46.14 45.67
C ASN A 2 -15.68 45.99 44.18
N LEU A 3 -14.71 45.91 43.26
CA LEU A 3 -14.30 44.67 42.57
C LEU A 3 -15.44 44.00 41.76
N PHE A 4 -15.75 44.54 40.59
CA PHE A 4 -16.28 43.74 39.49
C PHE A 4 -15.11 43.00 38.86
N GLY A 5 -14.97 41.73 39.21
CA GLY A 5 -14.08 40.80 38.54
C GLY A 5 -14.58 40.59 37.12
N ASN A 6 -13.83 41.10 36.15
CA ASN A 6 -13.91 40.67 34.78
C ASN A 6 -13.24 39.29 34.74
N ASP A 7 -14.03 38.22 34.77
CA ASP A 7 -13.52 36.88 34.50
C ASP A 7 -13.22 36.79 33.00
N CYS A 8 -11.98 37.09 32.65
CA CYS A 8 -11.39 36.68 31.39
C CYS A 8 -11.42 35.15 31.34
N PHE A 9 -12.41 34.60 30.63
CA PHE A 9 -12.31 33.24 30.12
C PHE A 9 -10.99 33.13 29.33
N PRO A 10 -10.08 32.21 29.66
CA PRO A 10 -8.94 31.96 28.80
C PRO A 10 -9.50 31.32 27.53
N GLN A 11 -9.56 32.10 26.44
CA GLN A 11 -9.59 31.54 25.10
C GLN A 11 -8.29 30.76 24.91
N ASN A 12 -8.28 29.50 25.32
CA ASN A 12 -7.28 28.55 24.87
C ASN A 12 -7.55 28.30 23.39
N SER A 13 -7.00 29.14 22.52
CA SER A 13 -6.74 28.78 21.14
C SER A 13 -5.64 27.71 21.15
N SER A 14 -6.02 26.48 21.49
CA SER A 14 -5.14 25.33 21.34
C SER A 14 -4.69 25.29 19.88
N MET A 15 -3.39 25.38 19.64
CA MET A 15 -2.84 25.22 18.30
C MET A 15 -3.30 23.87 17.75
N PRO A 16 -3.82 23.83 16.51
CA PRO A 16 -4.26 22.56 15.92
C PRO A 16 -3.10 21.58 15.89
N SER A 17 -3.36 20.35 16.31
CA SER A 17 -2.36 19.27 16.28
C SER A 17 -1.91 19.00 14.84
N GLU A 18 -0.75 18.36 14.67
CA GLU A 18 -0.29 17.94 13.34
C GLU A 18 -1.33 17.05 12.64
N ASP A 19 -2.02 16.21 13.41
CA ASP A 19 -3.11 15.37 12.92
C ASP A 19 -4.31 16.20 12.47
N ASP A 20 -4.67 17.29 13.18
CA ASP A 20 -5.75 18.19 12.76
C ASP A 20 -5.44 18.88 11.42
N ILE A 21 -4.19 19.29 11.24
CA ILE A 21 -3.72 19.90 9.98
C ILE A 21 -3.75 18.86 8.86
N LEU A 22 -3.30 17.63 9.13
CA LEU A 22 -3.33 16.53 8.18
C LEU A 22 -4.77 16.19 7.78
N ILE A 23 -5.67 16.01 8.76
CA ILE A 23 -7.08 15.71 8.54
C ILE A 23 -7.73 16.79 7.67
N LYS A 24 -7.49 18.07 7.97
CA LYS A 24 -8.01 19.17 7.13
C LYS A 24 -7.54 19.04 5.69
N LYS A 25 -6.26 18.75 5.45
CA LYS A 25 -5.72 18.55 4.10
C LYS A 25 -6.35 17.34 3.39
N LEU A 26 -6.54 16.23 4.09
CA LEU A 26 -7.16 15.02 3.56
C LEU A 26 -8.64 15.26 3.20
N LEU A 27 -9.35 16.04 4.01
CA LEU A 27 -10.74 16.39 3.74
C LEU A 27 -10.88 17.35 2.56
N LEU A 28 -9.91 18.23 2.31
CA LEU A 28 -9.91 19.10 1.12
C LEU A 28 -9.83 18.32 -0.20
N THR A 29 -9.21 17.15 -0.20
CA THR A 29 -9.12 16.28 -1.39
C THR A 29 -10.24 15.22 -1.43
N HIS A 30 -11.16 15.22 -0.46
CA HIS A 30 -12.21 14.21 -0.38
C HIS A 30 -13.53 14.75 -0.94
N ASP A 31 -13.87 14.32 -2.15
CA ASP A 31 -15.09 14.74 -2.87
C ASP A 31 -15.78 13.52 -3.49
N PRO A 32 -16.44 12.65 -2.70
CA PRO A 32 -17.03 11.42 -3.21
C PRO A 32 -18.19 11.72 -4.16
N ASP A 33 -18.09 11.27 -5.41
CA ASP A 33 -19.03 11.59 -6.50
C ASP A 33 -20.20 10.60 -6.64
N GLY A 34 -20.38 9.75 -5.64
CA GLY A 34 -21.42 8.72 -5.62
C GLY A 34 -20.99 7.39 -6.25
N ARG A 35 -19.77 7.29 -6.80
CA ARG A 35 -19.22 5.98 -7.21
C ARG A 35 -19.17 5.02 -6.03
N SER A 36 -19.61 3.79 -6.28
CA SER A 36 -19.62 2.74 -5.26
C SER A 36 -18.92 1.48 -5.76
N LEU A 37 -18.17 0.88 -4.86
CA LEU A 37 -17.46 -0.37 -5.05
C LEU A 37 -17.68 -1.20 -3.78
N ASP A 38 -17.94 -2.50 -3.93
CA ASP A 38 -18.02 -3.39 -2.77
C ASP A 38 -16.61 -3.62 -2.20
N SER A 39 -16.27 -2.81 -1.19
CA SER A 39 -14.97 -2.86 -0.52
C SER A 39 -14.74 -4.19 0.18
N GLU A 40 -15.77 -4.83 0.73
CA GLU A 40 -15.64 -6.11 1.44
C GLU A 40 -15.34 -7.23 0.45
N LEU A 41 -16.07 -7.28 -0.67
CA LEU A 41 -15.86 -8.26 -1.73
C LEU A 41 -14.46 -8.13 -2.34
N LEU A 42 -14.03 -6.91 -2.67
CA LEU A 42 -12.70 -6.68 -3.22
C LEU A 42 -11.59 -7.03 -2.22
N LEU A 43 -11.74 -6.68 -0.94
CA LEU A 43 -10.74 -7.02 0.07
C LEU A 43 -10.60 -8.53 0.25
N ARG A 44 -11.71 -9.28 0.25
CA ARG A 44 -11.71 -10.76 0.30
C ARG A 44 -11.05 -11.37 -0.93
N ALA A 45 -11.35 -10.86 -2.12
CA ALA A 45 -10.72 -11.31 -3.36
C ALA A 45 -9.20 -11.15 -3.31
N MET A 46 -8.71 -10.07 -2.71
CA MET A 46 -7.28 -9.77 -2.60
C MET A 46 -6.58 -10.47 -1.44
N GLU A 47 -7.31 -10.95 -0.44
CA GLU A 47 -6.76 -11.59 0.74
C GLU A 47 -5.89 -12.80 0.39
N ASN A 48 -6.31 -13.61 -0.58
CA ASN A 48 -5.53 -14.75 -1.05
C ASN A 48 -4.28 -14.34 -1.83
N VAL A 49 -4.35 -13.27 -2.63
CA VAL A 49 -3.21 -12.75 -3.42
C VAL A 49 -2.16 -12.11 -2.50
N MET A 50 -2.60 -11.37 -1.48
CA MET A 50 -1.71 -10.73 -0.50
C MET A 50 -1.18 -11.72 0.55
N CYS A 51 -1.96 -12.75 0.91
CA CYS A 51 -1.48 -13.86 1.75
C CYS A 51 -0.42 -14.71 1.05
N TYR A 52 -0.55 -14.95 -0.26
CA TYR A 52 0.48 -15.59 -1.08
C TYR A 52 1.83 -14.83 -1.00
N ALA A 53 1.77 -13.49 -0.97
CA ALA A 53 2.93 -12.63 -0.76
C ALA A 53 3.46 -12.62 0.69
N ALA A 54 2.69 -13.05 1.69
CA ALA A 54 3.05 -12.96 3.09
C ALA A 54 3.60 -14.27 3.69
N THR A 55 3.38 -15.41 3.03
CA THR A 55 3.82 -16.74 3.49
C THR A 55 5.20 -17.10 2.93
N SER A 56 6.24 -16.78 3.69
CA SER A 56 7.65 -16.90 3.31
C SER A 56 8.24 -18.32 3.31
N GLN A 57 7.50 -19.44 3.40
CA GLN A 57 8.19 -20.69 3.78
C GLN A 57 7.68 -22.06 3.33
N VAL A 58 6.78 -22.20 2.36
CA VAL A 58 6.41 -23.56 1.91
C VAL A 58 6.47 -23.66 0.39
N CYS A 59 7.42 -24.46 -0.10
CA CYS A 59 7.30 -25.07 -1.42
C CYS A 59 6.17 -26.09 -1.31
N GLY A 60 4.97 -25.68 -1.75
CA GLY A 60 3.74 -26.43 -1.64
C GLY A 60 2.67 -25.73 -0.80
N PHE A 61 2.24 -24.53 -1.21
CA PHE A 61 0.87 -24.10 -0.89
C PHE A 61 -0.02 -24.57 -2.04
N HIS A 62 -0.95 -25.48 -1.75
CA HIS A 62 -2.10 -25.66 -2.62
C HIS A 62 -2.84 -24.33 -2.62
N ILE A 63 -2.88 -23.68 -3.79
CA ILE A 63 -3.96 -22.73 -4.07
C ILE A 63 -5.20 -23.60 -3.99
N ASP A 64 -5.90 -23.56 -2.86
CA ASP A 64 -7.24 -24.11 -2.80
C ASP A 64 -8.01 -23.30 -3.84
N ALA A 65 -8.26 -23.94 -4.97
CA ALA A 65 -8.98 -23.34 -6.07
C ALA A 65 -10.44 -23.24 -5.63
N ILE A 66 -10.77 -22.22 -4.84
CA ILE A 66 -12.14 -21.98 -4.41
C ILE A 66 -12.63 -20.66 -5.02
N ALA A 67 -13.76 -20.82 -5.70
CA ALA A 67 -14.59 -19.87 -6.40
C ALA A 67 -13.85 -19.01 -7.43
N LYS A 68 -13.67 -19.60 -8.61
CA LYS A 68 -13.36 -18.92 -9.88
C LYS A 68 -14.43 -17.87 -10.29
N ASP A 69 -15.40 -17.59 -9.43
CA ASP A 69 -16.74 -17.13 -9.77
C ASP A 69 -17.10 -15.73 -9.25
N ASP A 70 -16.24 -15.03 -8.49
CA ASP A 70 -16.67 -13.81 -7.78
C ASP A 70 -15.85 -12.54 -8.09
N VAL A 71 -14.62 -12.67 -8.60
CA VAL A 71 -13.74 -11.49 -8.84
C VAL A 71 -14.07 -10.77 -10.15
N ARG A 72 -14.66 -11.48 -11.13
CA ARG A 72 -15.01 -10.91 -12.45
C ARG A 72 -16.23 -9.99 -12.39
N ASP A 73 -17.04 -10.12 -11.35
CA ASP A 73 -18.29 -9.37 -11.18
C ASP A 73 -18.11 -8.12 -10.30
N ILE A 74 -16.89 -7.85 -9.83
CA ILE A 74 -16.59 -6.65 -9.05
C ILE A 74 -16.50 -5.45 -10.00
N GLU A 75 -17.60 -4.68 -10.05
CA GLU A 75 -17.71 -3.47 -10.84
C GLU A 75 -17.68 -2.21 -9.97
N VAL A 76 -17.13 -1.12 -10.53
CA VAL A 76 -17.23 0.21 -9.93
C VAL A 76 -18.45 0.89 -10.52
N VAL A 77 -19.55 0.85 -9.79
CA VAL A 77 -20.82 1.48 -10.21
C VAL A 77 -20.64 3.00 -10.27
N GLY A 78 -21.11 3.62 -11.35
CA GLY A 78 -20.97 5.07 -11.58
C GLY A 78 -19.64 5.48 -12.21
N SER A 79 -18.78 4.54 -12.57
CA SER A 79 -17.54 4.79 -13.31
C SER A 79 -17.66 4.35 -14.78
N GLN A 80 -17.07 5.13 -15.70
CA GLN A 80 -16.88 4.71 -17.10
C GLN A 80 -15.67 3.77 -17.25
N GLU A 81 -14.77 3.78 -16.28
CA GLU A 81 -13.57 2.94 -16.26
C GLU A 81 -13.84 1.63 -15.52
N THR A 82 -13.28 0.53 -16.03
CA THR A 82 -13.32 -0.77 -15.35
C THR A 82 -12.46 -0.75 -14.10
N LEU A 83 -12.74 -1.66 -13.15
CA LEU A 83 -11.95 -1.81 -11.94
C LEU A 83 -10.45 -2.02 -12.24
N ALA A 84 -10.13 -2.81 -13.27
CA ALA A 84 -8.76 -3.05 -13.70
C ALA A 84 -8.05 -1.76 -14.17
N GLN A 85 -8.73 -0.92 -14.95
CA GLN A 85 -8.18 0.37 -15.40
C GLN A 85 -7.90 1.32 -14.23
N ILE A 86 -8.80 1.35 -13.24
CA ILE A 86 -8.65 2.16 -12.03
C ILE A 86 -7.44 1.67 -11.22
N ILE A 87 -7.35 0.35 -10.97
CA ILE A 87 -6.22 -0.27 -10.26
C ILE A 87 -4.90 0.04 -10.98
N ASP A 88 -4.88 -0.09 -12.30
CA ASP A 88 -3.67 0.18 -13.10
C ASP A 88 -3.26 1.65 -13.05
N ARG A 89 -4.21 2.59 -13.11
CA ARG A 89 -3.92 4.02 -12.93
C ARG A 89 -3.28 4.29 -11.58
N ILE A 90 -3.88 3.79 -10.50
CA ILE A 90 -3.38 3.98 -9.12
C ILE A 90 -2.00 3.35 -8.98
N LYS A 91 -1.81 2.14 -9.51
CA LYS A 91 -0.52 1.44 -9.53
C LYS A 91 0.56 2.27 -10.23
N ILE A 92 0.25 2.84 -11.40
CA ILE A 92 1.16 3.71 -12.15
C ILE A 92 1.51 4.94 -11.33
N GLU A 93 0.52 5.58 -10.67
CA GLU A 93 0.75 6.72 -9.79
C GLU A 93 1.72 6.39 -8.65
N MET A 94 1.48 5.28 -7.95
CA MET A 94 2.34 4.81 -6.86
C MET A 94 3.78 4.56 -7.31
N LEU A 95 3.97 4.02 -8.52
CA LEU A 95 5.28 3.73 -9.10
C LEU A 95 5.95 4.97 -9.71
N ARG A 96 5.19 6.02 -10.05
CA ARG A 96 5.71 7.19 -10.76
C ARG A 96 6.86 7.84 -9.98
N LYS A 97 7.98 8.07 -10.67
CA LYS A 97 9.07 8.87 -10.14
C LYS A 97 8.74 10.33 -10.37
N HIS A 98 8.70 11.11 -9.30
CA HIS A 98 8.42 12.52 -9.40
C HIS A 98 9.75 13.29 -9.51
N PRO A 99 9.94 14.15 -10.52
CA PRO A 99 11.17 14.91 -10.69
C PRO A 99 11.27 15.99 -9.61
N GLY A 100 12.17 15.79 -8.64
CA GLY A 100 12.42 16.75 -7.56
C GLY A 100 12.74 16.08 -6.22
N LYS A 101 13.03 16.88 -5.19
CA LYS A 101 13.20 16.42 -3.80
C LYS A 101 11.83 16.22 -3.13
N GLU A 102 10.87 15.67 -3.88
CA GLU A 102 9.52 15.50 -3.38
C GLU A 102 9.50 14.42 -2.30
N ASN A 103 8.99 14.80 -1.13
CA ASN A 103 8.99 13.91 0.03
C ASN A 103 7.80 12.92 -0.06
N LEU A 104 7.85 11.87 0.77
CA LEU A 104 6.84 10.82 0.80
C LEU A 104 5.43 11.36 1.13
N HIS A 105 5.32 12.43 1.92
CA HIS A 105 4.03 13.03 2.26
C HIS A 105 3.36 13.64 1.01
N THR A 106 4.08 14.42 0.20
CA THR A 106 3.51 15.03 -1.01
C THR A 106 2.99 13.98 -1.99
N ARG A 107 3.78 12.91 -2.24
CA ARG A 107 3.35 11.79 -3.08
C ARG A 107 2.12 11.06 -2.54
N THR A 108 2.01 10.97 -1.22
CA THR A 108 0.82 10.40 -0.58
C THR A 108 -0.40 11.30 -0.81
N MET A 109 -0.24 12.62 -0.71
CA MET A 109 -1.32 13.58 -0.98
C MET A 109 -1.75 13.59 -2.45
N ILE A 110 -0.82 13.45 -3.41
CA ILE A 110 -1.15 13.28 -4.83
C ILE A 110 -1.99 12.02 -5.04
N LEU A 111 -1.66 10.92 -4.35
CA LEU A 111 -2.46 9.71 -4.43
C LEU A 111 -3.87 9.91 -3.84
N PHE A 112 -4.00 10.72 -2.79
CA PHE A 112 -5.31 11.09 -2.24
C PHE A 112 -6.15 11.93 -3.21
N ASP A 113 -5.53 12.79 -4.02
CA ASP A 113 -6.19 13.53 -5.09
C ASP A 113 -6.76 12.58 -6.17
N VAL A 114 -5.96 11.60 -6.61
CA VAL A 114 -6.41 10.54 -7.54
C VAL A 114 -7.57 9.71 -6.97
N LEU A 115 -7.59 9.53 -5.64
CA LEU A 115 -8.59 8.76 -4.92
C LEU A 115 -9.77 9.61 -4.41
N GLY A 116 -9.79 10.92 -4.66
CA GLY A 116 -10.68 11.88 -3.99
C GLY A 116 -12.16 11.53 -4.12
N ASN A 117 -12.53 10.99 -5.28
CA ASN A 117 -13.90 10.63 -5.68
C ASN A 117 -14.46 9.38 -4.97
N TYR A 118 -13.64 8.69 -4.18
CA TYR A 118 -14.04 7.46 -3.51
C TYR A 118 -14.26 7.67 -2.02
N ARG A 119 -15.17 6.87 -1.44
CA ARG A 119 -15.32 6.74 0.03
C ARG A 119 -14.05 6.19 0.68
N TRP A 120 -13.86 6.42 1.98
CA TRP A 120 -12.62 6.04 2.68
C TRP A 120 -12.31 4.54 2.61
N ASP A 121 -13.31 3.69 2.80
CA ASP A 121 -13.19 2.24 2.63
C ASP A 121 -12.77 1.86 1.21
N VAL A 122 -13.37 2.49 0.20
CA VAL A 122 -13.03 2.27 -1.22
C VAL A 122 -11.60 2.73 -1.55
N LYS A 123 -11.17 3.90 -1.03
CA LYS A 123 -9.78 4.38 -1.18
C LYS A 123 -8.78 3.34 -0.68
N MET A 124 -9.09 2.72 0.47
CA MET A 124 -8.23 1.73 1.10
C MET A 124 -8.08 0.47 0.24
N VAL A 125 -9.18 -0.12 -0.18
CA VAL A 125 -9.14 -1.36 -0.98
C VAL A 125 -8.51 -1.14 -2.35
N LEU A 126 -8.75 0.00 -3.00
CA LEU A 126 -8.12 0.34 -4.28
C LEU A 126 -6.60 0.56 -4.13
N THR A 127 -6.17 1.20 -3.04
CA THR A 127 -4.73 1.38 -2.74
C THR A 127 -4.05 0.04 -2.51
N LEU A 128 -4.67 -0.84 -1.73
CA LEU A 128 -4.15 -2.19 -1.50
C LEU A 128 -4.16 -3.02 -2.80
N ALA A 129 -5.16 -2.86 -3.67
CA ALA A 129 -5.26 -3.58 -4.93
C ALA A 129 -4.14 -3.18 -5.88
N ALA A 130 -3.91 -1.87 -6.01
CA ALA A 130 -2.81 -1.31 -6.78
C ALA A 130 -1.45 -1.75 -6.23
N PHE A 131 -1.30 -1.77 -4.90
CA PHE A 131 -0.10 -2.29 -4.25
C PHE A 131 0.13 -3.77 -4.57
N ALA A 132 -0.88 -4.61 -4.41
CA ALA A 132 -0.80 -6.04 -4.72
C ALA A 132 -0.47 -6.27 -6.19
N ALA A 133 -1.08 -5.51 -7.11
CA ALA A 133 -0.77 -5.55 -8.53
C ALA A 133 0.69 -5.15 -8.82
N ALA A 134 1.23 -4.13 -8.13
CA ALA A 134 2.62 -3.71 -8.25
C ALA A 134 3.62 -4.77 -7.74
N PHE A 135 3.22 -5.55 -6.73
CA PHE A 135 4.13 -6.44 -6.00
C PHE A 135 4.01 -7.92 -6.38
N SER A 136 2.87 -8.36 -6.93
CA SER A 136 2.55 -9.75 -7.28
C SER A 136 3.66 -10.48 -8.06
N GLU A 137 4.19 -9.84 -9.10
CA GLU A 137 5.27 -10.36 -9.93
C GLU A 137 6.54 -10.68 -9.12
N PHE A 138 6.89 -9.83 -8.15
CA PHE A 138 8.05 -10.05 -7.29
C PHE A 138 7.84 -11.14 -6.26
N CYS A 139 6.64 -11.20 -5.66
CA CYS A 139 6.28 -12.24 -4.70
C CYS A 139 6.46 -13.62 -5.31
N ILE A 140 5.95 -13.80 -6.54
CA ILE A 140 6.01 -15.06 -7.26
C ILE A 140 7.47 -15.48 -7.49
N ILE A 141 8.32 -14.55 -7.97
CA ILE A 141 9.74 -14.85 -8.23
C ILE A 141 10.46 -15.19 -6.91
N MET A 142 10.25 -14.40 -5.85
CA MET A 142 10.87 -14.61 -4.55
C MET A 142 10.50 -15.94 -3.90
N GLN A 143 9.24 -16.36 -4.05
CA GLN A 143 8.74 -17.61 -3.48
C GLN A 143 9.21 -18.84 -4.25
N GLN A 144 9.36 -18.74 -5.57
CA GLN A 144 9.78 -19.87 -6.40
C GLN A 144 11.30 -20.03 -6.49
N CYS A 145 12.08 -18.96 -6.30
CA CYS A 145 13.54 -19.01 -6.41
C CYS A 145 14.23 -20.09 -5.56
N PRO A 146 13.77 -20.42 -4.33
CA PRO A 146 14.37 -21.50 -3.53
C PRO A 146 14.18 -22.92 -4.10
N CYS A 147 13.17 -23.15 -4.95
CA CYS A 147 12.77 -24.49 -5.40
C CYS A 147 12.66 -24.65 -6.92
N ASN A 148 12.78 -23.57 -7.69
CA ASN A 148 12.60 -23.58 -9.14
C ASN A 148 13.78 -22.88 -9.85
N PRO A 149 14.66 -23.64 -10.56
CA PRO A 149 15.77 -23.04 -11.29
C PRO A 149 15.32 -22.08 -12.41
N LEU A 150 14.11 -22.23 -12.96
CA LEU A 150 13.55 -21.27 -13.92
C LEU A 150 13.25 -19.92 -13.26
N ALA A 151 12.80 -19.92 -12.00
CA ALA A 151 12.55 -18.68 -11.26
C ALA A 151 13.86 -17.93 -10.98
N VAL A 152 14.97 -18.64 -10.78
CA VAL A 152 16.33 -18.07 -10.69
C VAL A 152 16.73 -17.42 -12.03
N SER A 153 16.51 -18.10 -13.15
CA SER A 153 16.80 -17.53 -14.48
C SER A 153 15.94 -16.30 -14.78
N VAL A 154 14.66 -16.32 -14.43
CA VAL A 154 13.74 -15.17 -14.58
C VAL A 154 14.14 -14.00 -13.68
N SER A 155 14.59 -14.26 -12.44
CA SER A 155 15.06 -13.19 -11.55
C SER A 155 16.31 -12.50 -12.10
N VAL A 156 17.23 -13.26 -12.71
CA VAL A 156 18.42 -12.70 -13.39
C VAL A 156 18.00 -11.86 -14.60
N LEU A 157 17.08 -12.36 -15.44
CA LEU A 157 16.59 -11.63 -16.61
C LEU A 157 15.89 -10.32 -16.23
N LYS A 158 15.17 -10.31 -15.11
CA LYS A 158 14.45 -9.13 -14.60
C LYS A 158 15.31 -8.22 -13.72
N HIS A 159 16.62 -8.43 -13.69
CA HIS A 159 17.58 -7.64 -12.93
C HIS A 159 17.26 -7.55 -11.42
N LEU A 160 16.67 -8.59 -10.83
CA LEU A 160 16.54 -8.67 -9.38
C LEU A 160 17.93 -8.89 -8.73
N PRO A 161 18.12 -8.48 -7.46
CA PRO A 161 19.35 -8.74 -6.73
C PRO A 161 19.70 -10.24 -6.73
N ARG A 162 20.94 -10.60 -7.11
CA ARG A 162 21.39 -12.01 -7.16
C ARG A 162 21.26 -12.75 -5.82
N ASN A 163 21.44 -12.05 -4.71
CA ASN A 163 21.33 -12.61 -3.37
C ASN A 163 19.96 -12.30 -2.75
N LEU A 164 18.91 -12.99 -3.20
CA LEU A 164 17.55 -12.83 -2.65
C LEU A 164 17.46 -13.12 -1.15
N SER A 165 18.42 -13.85 -0.57
CA SER A 165 18.59 -14.04 0.88
C SER A 165 18.71 -12.72 1.64
N THR A 166 19.34 -11.70 1.04
CA THR A 166 19.49 -10.35 1.63
C THR A 166 18.19 -9.56 1.68
N LEU A 167 17.19 -9.95 0.86
CA LEU A 167 15.88 -9.30 0.81
C LEU A 167 14.86 -9.96 1.76
N LYS A 168 15.20 -11.11 2.38
CA LYS A 168 14.31 -11.81 3.30
C LYS A 168 13.77 -10.94 4.44
N PRO A 169 14.59 -10.11 5.13
CA PRO A 169 14.08 -9.25 6.20
C PRO A 169 13.10 -8.19 5.69
N GLN A 170 13.38 -7.60 4.52
CA GLN A 170 12.51 -6.61 3.88
C GLN A 170 11.18 -7.22 3.48
N PHE A 171 11.21 -8.43 2.93
CA PHE A 171 10.01 -9.19 2.56
C PHE A 171 9.17 -9.55 3.80
N LYS A 172 9.81 -9.97 4.89
CA LYS A 172 9.12 -10.25 6.15
C LYS A 172 8.46 -8.99 6.73
N ALA A 173 9.17 -7.86 6.73
CA ALA A 173 8.62 -6.58 7.16
C ALA A 173 7.45 -6.13 6.27
N LEU A 174 7.58 -6.31 4.96
CA LEU A 174 6.51 -6.00 4.00
C LEU A 174 5.29 -6.88 4.20
N SER A 175 5.49 -8.18 4.42
CA SER A 175 4.42 -9.14 4.71
C SER A 175 3.63 -8.74 5.95
N LEU A 176 4.33 -8.30 6.99
CA LEU A 176 3.70 -7.80 8.22
C LEU A 176 2.93 -6.51 7.95
N LEU A 177 3.53 -5.55 7.24
CA LEU A 177 2.87 -4.28 6.89
C LEU A 177 1.59 -4.51 6.09
N VAL A 178 1.62 -5.39 5.08
CA VAL A 178 0.45 -5.74 4.27
C VAL A 178 -0.64 -6.36 5.14
N ARG A 179 -0.30 -7.30 6.03
CA ARG A 179 -1.26 -7.89 6.97
C ARG A 179 -1.90 -6.84 7.88
N THR A 180 -1.09 -5.99 8.51
CA THR A 180 -1.59 -4.90 9.35
C THR A 180 -2.48 -3.94 8.55
N ALA A 181 -2.08 -3.60 7.31
CA ALA A 181 -2.86 -2.73 6.44
C ALA A 181 -4.22 -3.34 6.07
N MET A 182 -4.28 -4.66 5.84
CA MET A 182 -5.54 -5.38 5.64
C MET A 182 -6.43 -5.34 6.88
N ASP A 183 -5.87 -5.61 8.07
CA ASP A 183 -6.64 -5.59 9.31
C ASP A 183 -7.20 -4.19 9.61
N VAL A 184 -6.41 -3.14 9.40
CA VAL A 184 -6.86 -1.74 9.50
C VAL A 184 -7.97 -1.47 8.47
N THR A 185 -7.84 -1.97 7.25
CA THR A 185 -8.86 -1.79 6.20
C THR A 185 -10.17 -2.48 6.57
N LYS A 186 -10.14 -3.70 7.14
CA LYS A 186 -11.34 -4.38 7.67
C LYS A 186 -12.02 -3.54 8.75
N CYS A 187 -11.25 -2.89 9.63
CA CYS A 187 -11.80 -1.99 10.63
C CYS A 187 -12.45 -0.76 9.99
N ILE A 188 -11.81 -0.14 8.99
CA ILE A 188 -12.36 1.03 8.27
C ILE A 188 -13.65 0.65 7.55
N ILE A 189 -13.71 -0.48 6.83
CA ILE A 189 -14.93 -0.95 6.16
C ILE A 189 -16.08 -1.09 7.17
N LYS A 190 -15.83 -1.73 8.31
CA LYS A 190 -16.83 -1.88 9.37
C LYS A 190 -17.31 -0.54 9.90
N LEU A 191 -16.39 0.40 10.17
CA LEU A 191 -16.72 1.73 10.68
C LEU A 191 -17.51 2.56 9.65
N GLU A 192 -17.12 2.54 8.38
CA GLU A 192 -17.81 3.21 7.27
C GLU A 192 -19.21 2.63 6.98
N GLY A 193 -19.42 1.35 7.30
CA GLY A 193 -20.71 0.67 7.22
C GLY A 193 -21.65 0.97 8.39
N LEU A 194 -21.16 1.60 9.47
CA LEU A 194 -22.01 1.91 10.62
C LEU A 194 -23.03 3.01 10.26
N PRO A 195 -24.31 2.81 10.58
CA PRO A 195 -25.31 3.85 10.44
C PRO A 195 -25.17 4.84 11.60
N PHE A 196 -24.15 5.71 11.56
CA PHE A 196 -23.84 6.68 12.63
C PHE A 196 -25.03 7.58 13.02
N ARG A 197 -25.98 7.80 12.10
CA ARG A 197 -27.21 8.57 12.37
C ARG A 197 -28.28 7.79 13.13
N TYR A 198 -28.22 6.46 13.15
CA TYR A 198 -29.21 5.57 13.77
C TYR A 198 -28.65 4.86 15.02
N ALA A 199 -27.32 4.75 15.13
CA ALA A 199 -26.66 4.45 16.39
C ALA A 199 -26.75 5.69 17.29
N ARG A 200 -27.19 5.54 18.54
CA ARG A 200 -27.18 6.60 19.57
C ARG A 200 -25.75 6.95 20.02
N LEU A 201 -24.81 7.13 19.08
CA LEU A 201 -23.49 7.64 19.39
C LEU A 201 -23.60 9.14 19.67
N ASP A 202 -22.91 9.62 20.69
CA ASP A 202 -22.72 11.05 20.87
C ASP A 202 -21.90 11.63 19.69
N ASP A 203 -22.09 12.93 19.45
CA ASP A 203 -21.47 13.65 18.33
C ASP A 203 -19.93 13.63 18.44
N GLU A 204 -19.40 13.60 19.66
CA GLU A 204 -17.97 13.63 19.98
C GLU A 204 -17.27 12.30 19.60
N THR A 205 -17.89 11.17 19.93
CA THR A 205 -17.44 9.82 19.59
C THR A 205 -17.47 9.61 18.08
N MET A 206 -18.46 10.15 17.38
CA MET A 206 -18.50 10.12 15.91
C MET A 206 -17.33 10.92 15.30
N VAL A 207 -17.04 12.11 15.82
CA VAL A 207 -15.91 12.94 15.36
C VAL A 207 -14.58 12.21 15.58
N ILE A 208 -14.39 11.59 16.75
CA ILE A 208 -13.19 10.81 17.07
C ILE A 208 -13.06 9.57 16.16
N ALA A 209 -14.14 8.82 15.96
CA ALA A 209 -14.10 7.65 15.08
C ALA A 209 -13.72 8.03 13.64
N LYS A 210 -14.27 9.15 13.13
CA LYS A 210 -13.92 9.67 11.80
C LYS A 210 -12.47 10.13 11.72
N SER A 211 -11.94 10.81 12.74
CA SER A 211 -10.53 11.21 12.74
C SER A 211 -9.60 10.00 12.67
N TRP A 212 -9.92 8.90 13.37
CA TRP A 212 -9.19 7.64 13.26
C TRP A 212 -9.24 7.04 11.87
N ILE A 213 -10.41 7.07 11.19
CA ILE A 213 -10.50 6.62 9.78
C ILE A 213 -9.53 7.41 8.91
N TYR A 214 -9.53 8.74 9.01
CA TYR A 214 -8.72 9.60 8.15
C TYR A 214 -7.22 9.38 8.39
N VAL A 215 -6.80 9.38 9.65
CA VAL A 215 -5.41 9.19 10.05
C VAL A 215 -4.92 7.79 9.67
N ALA A 216 -5.70 6.75 9.96
CA ALA A 216 -5.36 5.37 9.59
C ALA A 216 -5.24 5.20 8.08
N THR A 217 -6.18 5.76 7.31
CA THR A 217 -6.16 5.72 5.85
C THR A 217 -4.87 6.36 5.32
N TYR A 218 -4.50 7.52 5.85
CA TYR A 218 -3.25 8.18 5.47
C TYR A 218 -2.01 7.34 5.76
N TRP A 219 -1.88 6.78 6.96
CA TRP A 219 -0.70 6.02 7.34
C TRP A 219 -0.54 4.73 6.53
N VAL A 220 -1.64 4.02 6.27
CA VAL A 220 -1.59 2.82 5.41
C VAL A 220 -1.21 3.20 3.98
N THR A 221 -1.86 4.22 3.42
CA THR A 221 -1.58 4.68 2.05
C THR A 221 -0.11 5.11 1.91
N ARG A 222 0.39 5.90 2.87
CA ARG A 222 1.78 6.33 2.93
C ARG A 222 2.75 5.16 3.02
N GLY A 223 2.42 4.14 3.83
CA GLY A 223 3.19 2.91 3.94
C GLY A 223 3.27 2.15 2.62
N MET A 224 2.14 1.99 1.93
CA MET A 224 2.08 1.34 0.62
C MET A 224 2.92 2.10 -0.43
N VAL A 225 2.81 3.43 -0.48
CA VAL A 225 3.62 4.28 -1.39
C VAL A 225 5.12 4.18 -1.06
N ALA A 226 5.50 4.11 0.21
CA ALA A 226 6.90 3.92 0.61
C ALA A 226 7.43 2.58 0.09
N CYS A 227 6.66 1.51 0.27
CA CYS A 227 7.04 0.17 -0.17
C CYS A 227 7.13 0.05 -1.69
N THR A 228 6.17 0.57 -2.45
CA THR A 228 6.27 0.58 -3.93
C THR A 228 7.49 1.35 -4.42
N SER A 229 7.88 2.41 -3.71
CA SER A 229 9.09 3.17 -4.03
C SER A 229 10.35 2.35 -3.82
N GLN A 230 10.47 1.66 -2.68
CA GLN A 230 11.59 0.76 -2.41
C GLN A 230 11.67 -0.35 -3.48
N ILE A 231 10.53 -0.92 -3.85
CA ILE A 231 10.43 -1.96 -4.89
C ILE A 231 10.92 -1.45 -6.24
N ARG A 232 10.48 -0.27 -6.66
CA ARG A 232 10.95 0.38 -7.89
C ARG A 232 12.45 0.61 -7.84
N ASP A 233 12.97 1.12 -6.73
CA ASP A 233 14.39 1.43 -6.59
C ASP A 233 15.24 0.15 -6.59
N MET A 234 14.69 -0.98 -6.11
CA MET A 234 15.29 -2.30 -6.28
C MET A 234 15.34 -2.75 -7.74
N LYS A 235 14.30 -2.51 -8.57
CA LYS A 235 14.36 -2.77 -10.03
C LYS A 235 15.38 -1.88 -10.75
N ALA A 236 15.54 -0.64 -10.29
CA ALA A 236 16.31 0.37 -11.00
C ALA A 236 17.83 0.26 -10.80
N LYS A 237 18.31 -0.48 -9.77
CA LYS A 237 19.73 -0.77 -9.59
C LYS A 237 20.23 -1.65 -10.74
N LYS A 238 20.77 -1.03 -11.80
CA LYS A 238 21.52 -1.73 -12.87
C LYS A 238 22.65 -2.58 -12.27
N PRO A 239 23.06 -3.67 -12.93
CA PRO A 239 24.19 -4.47 -12.50
C PRO A 239 25.52 -3.80 -12.89
N GLU A 240 25.87 -2.66 -12.30
CA GLU A 240 27.22 -2.08 -12.44
C GLU A 240 28.29 -2.93 -11.73
N GLN A 241 27.88 -3.95 -10.97
CA GLN A 241 28.78 -4.95 -10.39
C GLN A 241 29.07 -6.14 -11.32
N ALA A 242 28.48 -6.23 -12.52
CA ALA A 242 28.81 -7.31 -13.45
C ALA A 242 30.15 -7.13 -14.18
N VAL A 243 30.67 -5.89 -14.26
CA VAL A 243 31.90 -5.61 -15.03
C VAL A 243 33.17 -5.74 -14.18
N ARG A 244 33.10 -5.56 -12.85
CA ARG A 244 34.30 -5.63 -11.99
C ARG A 244 34.73 -7.04 -11.58
N PHE A 245 33.85 -8.04 -11.62
CA PHE A 245 34.21 -9.42 -11.24
C PHE A 245 34.60 -10.32 -12.42
N ASN A 246 34.45 -9.85 -13.67
CA ASN A 246 34.88 -10.60 -14.84
C ASN A 246 36.39 -10.46 -15.16
N ILE A 247 37.12 -9.58 -14.46
CA ILE A 247 38.59 -9.49 -14.64
C ILE A 247 39.33 -10.41 -13.67
N ASP A 248 38.81 -10.64 -12.46
CA ASP A 248 39.47 -11.50 -11.48
C ASP A 248 39.26 -13.02 -11.73
N CYS A 249 38.20 -13.40 -12.46
CA CYS A 249 37.94 -14.82 -12.75
C CYS A 249 38.72 -15.34 -13.97
N SER A 250 39.22 -14.45 -14.84
CA SER A 250 39.96 -14.84 -16.05
C SER A 250 41.47 -14.97 -15.84
N MET A 251 42.01 -14.45 -14.72
CA MET A 251 43.45 -14.48 -14.44
C MET A 251 43.88 -15.63 -13.52
N GLY A 252 42.94 -16.29 -12.83
CA GLY A 252 43.22 -17.45 -11.97
C GLY A 252 43.22 -18.81 -12.67
N ALA A 253 42.89 -18.87 -13.97
CA ALA A 253 42.77 -20.13 -14.73
C ALA A 253 43.98 -20.46 -15.62
N LEU A 254 45.06 -19.67 -15.57
CA LEU A 254 46.24 -19.84 -16.43
C LEU A 254 47.54 -20.22 -15.69
N GLU A 255 47.54 -20.34 -14.36
CA GLU A 255 48.75 -20.70 -13.58
C GLU A 255 48.73 -22.10 -12.93
N SER A 256 47.87 -23.02 -13.37
CA SER A 256 47.85 -24.40 -12.84
C SER A 256 47.95 -25.51 -13.89
N GLY A 257 48.60 -25.23 -15.02
CA GLY A 257 48.87 -26.25 -16.02
C GLY A 257 50.19 -26.01 -16.77
N ILE A 258 51.30 -26.40 -16.14
CA ILE A 258 52.44 -27.22 -16.63
C ILE A 258 53.51 -27.21 -15.53
#